data_AF-A0A6M0IBQ8-F1
#
_entry.id   AF-A0A6M0IBQ8-F1
#
_cell.length_a   1.000
_cell.length_b   1.000
_cell.length_c   1.000
_cell.angle_alpha   90.00
_cell.angle_beta   90.00
_cell.angle_gamma   90.00
#
_symmetry.space_group_name_H-M   'P 1'
#
loop_
_entity.id
_entity.type
_entity.pdbx_description
1 polymer ?
#
loop_
_entity_poly.entity_id
_entity_poly.type
_entity_poly.pdbx_seq_one_letter_code
_entity_poly.pdbx_strand_id
1 'polypeptide(L)'
;MKSSIRFSSGMLLLPLSLFLVTAGVAQTVTPLVQASLATGAISEVALIPQDSSSTATAHLDSAVAALAKGDKTTTTEELKTGIAGLEAEAERKPTSFKTKLLAQASKLKALLPLIPTGALGSGLLGKAVDLAKLASGGNKLEGLLAAGSLIGKGSQLTSSLSGIGSALSGLSGTSQSTSQSLLSKALSTVSKLDQGGLTAKAAEPAAKTQISSLLNLVKGVL
;
A
#
# COMPACT_ATOMS: atom_id res chain seq x y z
N MET A 1 1.65 -56.97 29.43
CA MET A 1 0.65 -56.33 30.33
C MET A 1 0.31 -54.98 29.71
N LYS A 2 -0.90 -54.80 29.13
CA LYS A 2 -2.06 -54.07 29.73
C LYS A 2 -1.65 -52.63 30.11
N SER A 3 -2.24 -51.57 29.58
CA SER A 3 -3.68 -51.33 29.38
C SER A 3 -3.99 -50.28 28.32
N SER A 4 -5.05 -50.57 27.56
CA SER A 4 -5.89 -49.61 26.82
C SER A 4 -6.90 -48.95 27.76
N ILE A 5 -7.20 -47.65 27.59
CA ILE A 5 -8.41 -47.03 28.14
C ILE A 5 -9.06 -46.16 27.07
N ARG A 6 -10.34 -46.45 26.82
CA ARG A 6 -11.29 -45.73 25.96
C ARG A 6 -12.12 -44.76 26.81
N PHE A 7 -12.50 -43.63 26.23
CA PHE A 7 -13.62 -42.76 26.64
C PHE A 7 -14.15 -42.10 25.37
N SER A 8 -15.40 -41.68 25.21
CA SER A 8 -16.74 -42.15 25.58
C SER A 8 -17.65 -41.17 24.83
N SER A 9 -18.72 -41.68 24.21
CA SER A 9 -19.70 -40.94 23.41
C SER A 9 -20.44 -39.86 24.19
N GLY A 10 -20.99 -38.86 23.48
CA GLY A 10 -22.29 -38.28 23.84
C GLY A 10 -22.57 -36.81 23.46
N MET A 11 -23.65 -36.63 22.66
CA MET A 11 -24.64 -35.51 22.66
C MET A 11 -24.18 -34.10 22.22
N LEU A 12 -24.96 -33.19 21.62
CA LEU A 12 -26.40 -32.94 21.31
C LEU A 12 -26.38 -31.82 20.21
N LEU A 13 -27.00 -31.94 19.02
CA LEU A 13 -28.32 -31.40 18.61
C LEU A 13 -28.53 -29.84 18.70
N LEU A 14 -28.52 -29.20 17.50
CA LEU A 14 -29.24 -27.97 16.99
C LEU A 14 -29.18 -26.62 17.76
N PRO A 15 -29.58 -25.46 17.17
CA PRO A 15 -29.68 -25.01 15.77
C PRO A 15 -28.93 -23.67 15.54
N LEU A 16 -28.46 -23.38 14.31
CA LEU A 16 -27.96 -22.03 13.98
C LEU A 16 -28.86 -21.35 12.95
N SER A 17 -29.67 -20.41 13.45
CA SER A 17 -30.56 -19.56 12.69
C SER A 17 -29.79 -18.67 11.72
N LEU A 18 -30.14 -18.76 10.44
CA LEU A 18 -29.62 -17.92 9.36
C LEU A 18 -30.53 -16.68 9.23
N PHE A 19 -30.09 -15.54 9.79
CA PHE A 19 -30.68 -14.23 9.48
C PHE A 19 -29.99 -13.66 8.24
N LEU A 20 -30.69 -13.69 7.09
CA LEU A 20 -30.34 -12.85 5.94
C LEU A 20 -31.00 -11.48 6.13
N VAL A 21 -30.20 -10.44 6.37
CA VAL A 21 -30.63 -9.04 6.30
C VAL A 21 -30.26 -8.52 4.90
N THR A 22 -31.26 -8.35 4.05
CA THR A 22 -31.15 -7.61 2.79
C THR A 22 -31.40 -6.14 3.06
N ALA A 23 -30.34 -5.33 3.07
CA ALA A 23 -30.47 -3.87 3.05
C ALA A 23 -30.73 -3.41 1.60
N GLY A 24 -32.00 -3.19 1.28
CA GLY A 24 -32.40 -2.43 0.10
C GLY A 24 -32.20 -0.94 0.35
N VAL A 25 -31.31 -0.31 -0.41
CA VAL A 25 -31.21 1.15 -0.46
C VAL A 25 -32.17 1.67 -1.53
N ALA A 26 -33.24 2.30 -1.07
CA ALA A 26 -34.15 3.08 -1.89
C ALA A 26 -33.46 4.34 -2.40
N GLN A 27 -33.50 4.57 -3.71
CA GLN A 27 -33.11 5.83 -4.33
C GLN A 27 -34.28 6.81 -4.21
N THR A 28 -34.18 7.78 -3.31
CA THR A 28 -35.07 8.96 -3.31
C THR A 28 -34.57 9.94 -4.35
N VAL A 29 -35.28 9.95 -5.49
CA VAL A 29 -35.24 10.99 -6.50
C VAL A 29 -36.06 12.17 -5.97
N THR A 30 -35.48 13.37 -5.93
CA THR A 30 -36.26 14.61 -5.84
C THR A 30 -35.57 15.67 -6.71
N PRO A 31 -36.30 16.32 -7.64
CA PRO A 31 -35.72 17.11 -8.71
C PRO A 31 -35.40 18.53 -8.25
N LEU A 32 -34.29 19.08 -8.73
CA LEU A 32 -34.06 20.52 -8.75
C LEU A 32 -33.90 20.97 -10.19
N VAL A 33 -34.76 21.91 -10.53
CA VAL A 33 -34.99 22.53 -11.83
C VAL A 33 -33.74 23.26 -12.32
N GLN A 34 -33.52 23.15 -13.63
CA GLN A 34 -32.52 23.84 -14.43
C GLN A 34 -32.46 25.35 -14.19
N ALA A 35 -31.25 25.87 -14.04
CA ALA A 35 -30.88 27.18 -14.58
C ALA A 35 -29.95 26.94 -15.77
N SER A 36 -30.38 27.39 -16.95
CA SER A 36 -29.70 27.18 -18.21
C SER A 36 -28.62 28.22 -18.48
N LEU A 37 -27.51 27.74 -19.05
CA LEU A 37 -26.71 28.39 -20.12
C LEU A 37 -25.90 29.64 -19.75
N ALA A 38 -24.63 29.41 -19.41
CA ALA A 38 -23.53 30.21 -19.93
C ALA A 38 -22.32 29.31 -20.21
N THR A 39 -22.00 29.24 -21.50
CA THR A 39 -20.80 28.74 -22.18
C THR A 39 -19.53 28.70 -21.32
N GLY A 40 -18.98 27.51 -21.09
CA GLY A 40 -17.65 27.32 -20.50
C GLY A 40 -17.41 25.87 -20.11
N ALA A 41 -16.79 25.11 -21.01
CA ALA A 41 -16.38 23.74 -20.74
C ALA A 41 -15.31 23.71 -19.64
N ILE A 42 -15.69 23.26 -18.44
CA ILE A 42 -14.74 22.69 -17.48
C ILE A 42 -15.34 21.40 -16.93
N SER A 43 -14.82 20.28 -17.41
CA SER A 43 -14.92 18.99 -16.73
C SER A 43 -14.26 19.16 -15.36
N GLU A 44 -15.06 19.38 -14.32
CA GLU A 44 -14.61 19.20 -12.94
C GLU A 44 -14.53 17.69 -12.68
N VAL A 45 -13.50 17.08 -13.27
CA VAL A 45 -12.90 15.86 -12.74
C VAL A 45 -12.47 16.23 -11.33
N ALA A 46 -13.14 15.67 -10.33
CA ALA A 46 -12.61 15.62 -8.98
C ALA A 46 -11.21 14.99 -9.08
N LEU A 47 -10.19 15.85 -9.13
CA LEU A 47 -8.79 15.48 -9.02
C LEU A 47 -8.57 15.04 -7.57
N ILE A 48 -9.04 13.84 -7.26
CA ILE A 48 -8.32 13.02 -6.29
C ILE A 48 -6.91 12.95 -6.88
N PRO A 49 -5.86 13.42 -6.18
CA PRO A 49 -4.51 13.25 -6.68
C PRO A 49 -4.28 11.75 -6.82
N GLN A 50 -4.39 11.26 -8.05
CA GLN A 50 -4.13 9.88 -8.40
C GLN A 50 -2.64 9.70 -8.20
N ASP A 51 -2.34 9.16 -7.03
CA ASP A 51 -1.00 8.92 -6.53
C ASP A 51 -0.30 8.03 -7.55
N SER A 52 0.53 8.58 -8.43
CA SER A 52 1.08 7.83 -9.59
C SER A 52 1.96 6.64 -9.15
N SER A 53 2.36 6.65 -7.89
CA SER A 53 2.89 5.51 -7.18
C SER A 53 1.92 4.33 -7.07
N SER A 54 0.64 4.55 -6.72
CA SER A 54 -0.35 3.47 -6.58
C SER A 54 -0.55 2.75 -7.91
N THR A 55 -0.51 3.49 -9.02
CA THR A 55 -0.50 2.91 -10.37
C THR A 55 0.82 2.19 -10.69
N ALA A 56 1.97 2.78 -10.34
CA ALA A 56 3.27 2.12 -10.56
C ALA A 56 3.36 0.79 -9.79
N THR A 57 2.96 0.78 -8.52
CA THR A 57 2.95 -0.44 -7.69
C THR A 57 1.93 -1.46 -8.15
N ALA A 58 0.79 -1.03 -8.71
CA ALA A 58 -0.19 -1.94 -9.30
C ALA A 58 0.36 -2.66 -10.54
N HIS A 59 1.08 -1.95 -11.41
CA HIS A 59 1.76 -2.57 -12.55
C HIS A 59 2.85 -3.56 -12.10
N LEU A 60 3.58 -3.25 -11.02
CA LEU A 60 4.55 -4.20 -10.47
C LEU A 60 3.89 -5.46 -9.89
N ASP A 61 2.75 -5.33 -9.21
CA ASP A 61 1.97 -6.47 -8.71
C ASP A 61 1.41 -7.31 -9.87
N SER A 62 0.92 -6.67 -10.93
CA SER A 62 0.49 -7.31 -12.17
C SER A 62 1.64 -8.06 -12.86
N ALA A 63 2.85 -7.50 -12.86
CA ALA A 63 4.03 -8.16 -13.41
C ALA A 63 4.38 -9.45 -12.64
N VAL A 64 4.33 -9.41 -11.30
CA VAL A 64 4.56 -10.62 -10.47
C VAL A 64 3.48 -11.67 -10.72
N ALA A 65 2.21 -11.26 -10.80
CA ALA A 65 1.10 -12.15 -11.08
C ALA A 65 1.16 -12.77 -12.49
N ALA A 66 1.57 -12.00 -13.50
CA ALA A 66 1.79 -12.47 -14.86
C ALA A 66 2.96 -13.48 -14.91
N LEU A 67 4.06 -13.20 -14.19
CA LEU A 67 5.21 -14.09 -14.13
C LEU A 67 4.85 -15.42 -13.47
N ALA A 68 4.04 -15.39 -12.40
CA ALA A 68 3.54 -16.60 -11.74
C ALA A 68 2.66 -17.46 -12.66
N LYS A 69 1.99 -16.85 -13.65
CA LYS A 69 1.23 -17.55 -14.70
C LYS A 69 2.10 -18.01 -15.88
N GLY A 70 3.39 -17.66 -15.90
CA GLY A 70 4.30 -17.92 -17.02
C GLY A 70 4.15 -16.96 -18.20
N ASP A 71 3.38 -15.88 -18.06
CA ASP A 71 3.15 -14.90 -19.11
C ASP A 71 4.27 -13.86 -19.16
N LYS A 72 5.33 -14.20 -19.90
CA LYS A 72 6.55 -13.38 -20.05
C LYS A 72 6.30 -12.05 -20.76
N THR A 73 5.34 -12.00 -21.69
CA THR A 73 5.03 -10.79 -22.46
C THR A 73 4.38 -9.76 -21.55
N THR A 74 3.29 -10.15 -20.88
CA THR A 74 2.59 -9.29 -19.93
C THR A 74 3.51 -8.91 -18.76
N THR A 75 4.32 -9.84 -18.24
CA THR A 75 5.33 -9.53 -17.21
C THR A 75 6.27 -8.41 -17.65
N THR A 76 6.77 -8.47 -18.89
CA THR A 76 7.73 -7.49 -19.40
C THR A 76 7.10 -6.12 -19.58
N GLU A 77 5.88 -6.05 -20.11
CA GLU A 77 5.15 -4.79 -20.32
C GLU A 77 4.77 -4.13 -18.99
N GLU A 78 4.18 -4.90 -18.07
CA GLU A 78 3.80 -4.43 -16.75
C GLU A 78 5.02 -3.99 -15.93
N LEU A 79 6.14 -4.74 -16.00
CA LEU A 79 7.37 -4.37 -15.30
C LEU A 79 7.98 -3.09 -15.87
N LYS A 80 8.03 -2.92 -17.20
CA LYS A 80 8.49 -1.67 -17.83
C LYS A 80 7.63 -0.47 -17.41
N THR A 81 6.30 -0.66 -17.39
CA THR A 81 5.35 0.39 -17.01
C THR A 81 5.51 0.75 -15.53
N GLY A 82 5.64 -0.24 -14.65
CA GLY A 82 5.93 -0.04 -13.24
C GLY A 82 7.26 0.69 -12.99
N ILE A 83 8.34 0.28 -13.67
CA ILE A 83 9.66 0.95 -13.59
C ILE A 83 9.56 2.42 -14.02
N ALA A 84 8.93 2.70 -15.16
CA ALA A 84 8.75 4.07 -15.64
C ALA A 84 7.93 4.91 -14.65
N GLY A 85 6.90 4.32 -14.04
CA GLY A 85 6.12 4.96 -12.98
C GLY A 85 6.95 5.31 -11.74
N LEU A 86 7.85 4.41 -11.31
CA LEU A 86 8.79 4.66 -10.20
C LEU A 86 9.81 5.74 -10.54
N GLU A 87 10.37 5.72 -11.76
CA GLU A 87 11.31 6.75 -12.24
C GLU A 87 10.64 8.12 -12.26
N ALA A 88 9.43 8.22 -12.83
CA ALA A 88 8.64 9.45 -12.84
C ALA A 88 8.30 9.94 -11.43
N GLU A 89 8.03 9.02 -10.49
CA GLU A 89 7.80 9.39 -9.08
C GLU A 89 9.08 9.92 -8.42
N ALA A 90 10.23 9.30 -8.68
CA ALA A 90 11.52 9.73 -8.16
C ALA A 90 11.90 11.13 -8.67
N GLU A 91 11.50 11.48 -9.88
CA GLU A 91 11.77 12.78 -10.49
C GLU A 91 10.87 13.90 -9.95
N ARG A 92 9.64 13.57 -9.53
CA ARG A 92 8.66 14.56 -9.06
C ARG A 92 9.03 15.28 -7.78
N LYS A 93 9.75 14.63 -6.87
CA LYS A 93 10.16 15.25 -5.59
C LYS A 93 11.60 14.86 -5.23
N PRO A 94 12.48 15.84 -4.96
CA PRO A 94 13.81 15.56 -4.45
C PRO A 94 13.69 15.12 -2.98
N THR A 95 13.53 13.81 -2.76
CA THR A 95 13.58 13.19 -1.43
C THR A 95 14.87 12.40 -1.29
N SER A 96 15.26 12.07 -0.06
CA SER A 96 16.37 11.13 0.18
C SER A 96 16.05 9.69 -0.27
N PHE A 97 14.78 9.41 -0.62
CA PHE A 97 14.38 8.17 -1.29
C PHE A 97 14.57 8.19 -2.80
N LYS A 98 14.72 9.34 -3.46
CA LYS A 98 14.91 9.41 -4.91
C LYS A 98 16.00 8.46 -5.41
N THR A 99 17.19 8.55 -4.83
CA THR A 99 18.33 7.69 -5.21
C THR A 99 18.03 6.22 -4.96
N LYS A 100 17.34 5.89 -3.86
CA LYS A 100 16.95 4.51 -3.54
C LYS A 100 15.86 3.98 -4.49
N LEU A 101 14.87 4.82 -4.84
CA LEU A 101 13.79 4.49 -5.77
C LEU A 101 14.36 4.24 -7.17
N LEU A 102 15.25 5.10 -7.65
CA LEU A 102 15.97 4.91 -8.92
C LEU A 102 16.88 3.68 -8.88
N ALA A 103 17.50 3.37 -7.74
CA ALA A 103 18.29 2.15 -7.58
C ALA A 103 17.42 0.90 -7.68
N GLN A 104 16.23 0.88 -7.05
CA GLN A 104 15.29 -0.25 -7.18
C GLN A 104 14.72 -0.36 -8.60
N ALA A 105 14.37 0.77 -9.24
CA ALA A 105 13.95 0.81 -10.63
C ALA A 105 15.04 0.25 -11.56
N SER A 106 16.30 0.60 -11.33
CA SER A 106 17.45 0.07 -12.06
C SER A 106 17.66 -1.43 -11.84
N LYS A 107 17.49 -1.92 -10.61
CA LYS A 107 17.52 -3.35 -10.29
C LYS A 107 16.41 -4.10 -11.03
N LEU A 108 15.18 -3.60 -11.00
CA LEU A 108 14.05 -4.17 -11.75
C LEU A 108 14.32 -4.16 -13.26
N LYS A 109 14.94 -3.09 -13.78
CA LYS A 109 15.35 -2.99 -15.19
C LYS A 109 16.41 -4.02 -15.57
N ALA A 110 17.32 -4.36 -14.67
CA ALA A 110 18.28 -5.43 -14.86
C ALA A 110 17.64 -6.83 -14.86
N LEU A 111 16.42 -6.98 -14.31
CA LEU A 111 15.65 -8.23 -14.37
C LEU A 111 14.88 -8.40 -15.69
N LEU A 112 14.59 -7.33 -16.43
CA LEU A 112 13.91 -7.39 -17.73
C LEU A 112 14.54 -8.41 -18.72
N PRO A 113 15.87 -8.42 -18.95
CA PRO A 113 16.48 -9.41 -19.85
C PRO A 113 16.42 -10.85 -19.33
N LEU A 114 16.12 -11.07 -18.04
CA LEU A 114 15.99 -12.41 -17.44
C LEU A 114 14.57 -12.99 -17.52
N ILE A 115 13.56 -12.16 -17.81
CA ILE A 115 12.18 -12.62 -18.06
C ILE A 115 12.10 -13.56 -19.28
N PRO A 116 12.60 -13.19 -20.47
CA PRO A 116 12.51 -14.06 -21.64
C PRO A 116 13.29 -15.37 -21.44
N THR A 117 14.42 -15.34 -20.73
CA THR A 117 15.24 -16.53 -20.45
C THR A 117 14.59 -17.49 -19.46
N GLY A 118 13.56 -17.06 -18.72
CA GLY A 118 12.91 -17.87 -17.68
C GLY A 118 13.79 -18.10 -16.45
N ALA A 119 14.97 -17.46 -16.37
CA ALA A 119 15.84 -17.51 -15.20
C ALA A 119 15.27 -16.70 -14.02
N LEU A 120 14.27 -15.86 -14.27
CA LEU A 120 13.62 -15.04 -13.27
C LEU A 120 12.53 -15.82 -12.51
N GLY A 121 12.83 -16.19 -11.26
CA GLY A 121 11.84 -16.77 -10.35
C GLY A 121 10.84 -15.71 -9.85
N SER A 122 9.57 -16.11 -9.68
CA SER A 122 8.52 -15.26 -9.10
C SER A 122 8.87 -14.71 -7.73
N GLY A 123 9.63 -15.46 -6.91
CA GLY A 123 10.12 -14.98 -5.62
C GLY A 123 11.20 -13.88 -5.72
N LEU A 124 12.01 -13.89 -6.78
CA LEU A 124 13.06 -12.90 -7.00
C LEU A 124 12.47 -11.58 -7.52
N LEU A 125 11.53 -11.67 -8.48
CA LEU A 125 10.77 -10.52 -8.93
C LEU A 125 9.89 -9.96 -7.81
N GLY A 126 9.19 -10.83 -7.06
CA GLY A 126 8.35 -10.44 -5.93
C GLY A 126 9.13 -9.65 -4.87
N LYS A 127 10.31 -10.14 -4.46
CA LYS A 127 11.18 -9.39 -3.53
C LYS A 127 11.62 -8.04 -4.09
N ALA A 128 12.01 -7.97 -5.36
CA ALA A 128 12.42 -6.70 -5.98
C ALA A 128 11.25 -5.71 -6.06
N VAL A 129 10.05 -6.20 -6.36
CA VAL A 129 8.81 -5.43 -6.35
C VAL A 129 8.47 -4.95 -4.93
N ASP A 130 8.58 -5.81 -3.93
CA ASP A 130 8.36 -5.43 -2.53
C ASP A 130 9.35 -4.36 -2.07
N LEU A 131 10.64 -4.46 -2.43
CA LEU A 131 11.62 -3.39 -2.16
C LEU A 131 11.25 -2.09 -2.86
N ALA A 132 10.78 -2.15 -4.11
CA ALA A 132 10.36 -0.97 -4.85
C ALA A 132 9.09 -0.33 -4.26
N LYS A 133 8.13 -1.13 -3.80
CA LYS A 133 6.94 -0.68 -3.06
C LYS A 133 7.33 -0.05 -1.73
N LEU A 134 8.32 -0.62 -1.04
CA LEU A 134 8.88 -0.08 0.19
C LEU A 134 9.57 1.29 -0.07
N ALA A 135 10.35 1.39 -1.15
CA ALA A 135 10.98 2.63 -1.60
C ALA A 135 9.97 3.73 -1.90
N SER A 136 8.93 3.38 -2.66
CA SER A 136 7.87 4.30 -3.08
C SER A 136 7.01 4.74 -1.87
N GLY A 137 6.65 3.82 -0.98
CA GLY A 137 5.98 4.14 0.28
C GLY A 137 6.81 5.06 1.17
N GLY A 138 8.12 4.80 1.27
CA GLY A 138 9.08 5.67 1.98
C GLY A 138 9.16 7.07 1.37
N ASN A 139 9.22 7.17 0.03
CA ASN A 139 9.20 8.43 -0.71
C ASN A 139 7.93 9.26 -0.43
N LYS A 140 6.76 8.62 -0.37
CA LYS A 140 5.51 9.28 0.00
C LYS A 140 5.50 9.76 1.44
N LEU A 141 5.87 8.91 2.39
CA LEU A 141 5.93 9.30 3.79
C LEU A 141 6.86 10.49 3.99
N GLU A 142 8.03 10.46 3.35
CA GLU A 142 8.97 11.59 3.40
C GLU A 142 8.35 12.85 2.78
N GLY A 143 7.69 12.72 1.63
CA GLY A 143 7.00 13.83 0.98
C GLY A 143 5.82 14.40 1.79
N LEU A 144 5.14 13.57 2.58
CA LEU A 144 4.09 13.99 3.51
C LEU A 144 4.68 14.69 4.73
N LEU A 145 5.81 14.18 5.24
CA LEU A 145 6.54 14.77 6.37
C LEU A 145 7.15 16.13 6.01
N ALA A 146 7.73 16.23 4.81
CA ALA A 146 8.31 17.45 4.27
C ALA A 146 7.24 18.52 3.96
N ALA A 147 5.98 18.13 3.76
CA ALA A 147 4.87 19.07 3.61
C ALA A 147 4.50 19.79 4.93
N GLY A 148 5.17 19.47 6.04
CA GLY A 148 5.05 20.18 7.31
C GLY A 148 3.89 19.65 8.16
N SER A 149 2.67 20.15 7.91
CA SER A 149 1.50 19.76 8.69
C SER A 149 0.96 18.41 8.24
N LEU A 150 0.86 17.48 9.20
CA LEU A 150 0.29 16.15 8.97
C LEU A 150 -1.24 16.12 9.23
N ILE A 151 -1.80 17.18 9.82
CA ILE A 151 -3.24 17.33 10.07
C ILE A 151 -3.99 17.32 8.73
N GLY A 152 -5.02 16.47 8.61
CA GLY A 152 -5.78 16.32 7.36
C GLY A 152 -5.11 15.44 6.29
N LYS A 153 -3.92 14.88 6.57
CA LYS A 153 -3.23 13.91 5.70
C LYS A 153 -3.33 12.47 6.22
N GLY A 154 -4.21 12.22 7.20
CA GLY A 154 -4.32 10.93 7.89
C GLY A 154 -4.60 9.77 6.95
N SER A 155 -5.47 9.96 5.95
CA SER A 155 -5.76 8.94 4.94
C SER A 155 -4.55 8.63 4.04
N GLN A 156 -3.78 9.64 3.62
CA GLN A 156 -2.57 9.46 2.81
C GLN A 156 -1.45 8.77 3.60
N LEU A 157 -1.30 9.16 4.87
CA LEU A 157 -0.37 8.55 5.83
C LEU A 157 -0.72 7.08 6.08
N THR A 158 -2.00 6.80 6.34
CA THR A 158 -2.52 5.45 6.57
C THR A 158 -2.30 4.56 5.34
N SER A 159 -2.60 5.07 4.15
CA SER A 159 -2.37 4.34 2.89
C SER A 159 -0.87 4.03 2.68
N SER A 160 -0.01 5.02 2.91
CA SER A 160 1.46 4.85 2.78
C SER A 160 2.01 3.86 3.81
N LEU A 161 1.55 3.95 5.07
CA LEU A 161 1.91 3.02 6.15
C LEU A 161 1.44 1.60 5.86
N SER A 162 0.20 1.43 5.41
CA SER A 162 -0.34 0.13 5.02
C SER A 162 0.47 -0.50 3.88
N GLY A 163 0.79 0.29 2.84
CA GLY A 163 1.63 -0.14 1.73
C GLY A 163 3.03 -0.59 2.17
N ILE A 164 3.67 0.17 3.07
CA ILE A 164 4.96 -0.19 3.66
C ILE A 164 4.85 -1.47 4.49
N GLY A 165 3.78 -1.63 5.28
CA GLY A 165 3.53 -2.84 6.08
C GLY A 165 3.39 -4.09 5.22
N SER A 166 2.66 -3.99 4.11
CA SER A 166 2.50 -5.07 3.13
C SER A 166 3.83 -5.43 2.47
N ALA A 167 4.61 -4.43 2.03
CA ALA A 167 5.92 -4.64 1.41
C ALA A 167 6.95 -5.24 2.39
N LEU A 168 6.98 -4.79 3.65
CA LEU A 168 7.81 -5.37 4.70
C LEU A 168 7.43 -6.82 5.01
N SER A 169 6.14 -7.14 4.98
CA SER A 169 5.65 -8.51 5.20
C SER A 169 6.07 -9.44 4.06
N GLY A 170 6.08 -8.95 2.82
CA GLY A 170 6.59 -9.68 1.65
C GLY A 170 8.10 -9.95 1.69
N LEU A 171 8.87 -9.09 2.38
CA LEU A 171 10.33 -9.17 2.38
C LEU A 171 10.93 -10.19 3.38
N SER A 172 10.13 -10.72 4.31
CA SER A 172 10.44 -11.74 5.35
C SER A 172 11.93 -11.84 5.79
N GLY A 173 12.30 -11.03 6.78
CA GLY A 173 13.60 -11.09 7.43
C GLY A 173 13.63 -10.37 8.77
N THR A 174 13.68 -11.14 9.86
CA THR A 174 14.21 -10.85 11.22
C THR A 174 13.79 -9.61 12.03
N SER A 175 13.21 -8.56 11.46
CA SER A 175 12.73 -7.36 12.19
C SER A 175 11.22 -7.14 12.13
N GLN A 176 10.46 -8.12 11.64
CA GLN A 176 9.02 -8.03 11.41
C GLN A 176 8.23 -7.59 12.66
N SER A 177 8.58 -8.08 13.85
CA SER A 177 7.89 -7.73 15.10
C SER A 177 8.11 -6.27 15.52
N THR A 178 9.34 -5.76 15.40
CA THR A 178 9.68 -4.36 15.69
C THR A 178 9.03 -3.43 14.65
N SER A 179 9.13 -3.79 13.38
CA SER A 179 8.55 -3.04 12.26
C SER A 179 7.03 -2.98 12.36
N GLN A 180 6.36 -4.10 12.67
CA GLN A 180 4.91 -4.13 12.89
C GLN A 180 4.49 -3.31 14.11
N SER A 181 5.22 -3.38 15.23
CA SER A 181 4.92 -2.57 16.41
C SER A 181 5.03 -1.07 16.12
N LEU A 182 6.07 -0.65 15.38
CA LEU A 182 6.23 0.73 14.93
C LEU A 182 5.12 1.14 13.94
N LEU A 183 4.77 0.26 13.00
CA LEU A 183 3.71 0.50 12.02
C LEU A 183 2.35 0.67 12.71
N SER A 184 2.01 -0.21 13.65
CA SER A 184 0.77 -0.15 14.42
C SER A 184 0.71 1.08 15.31
N LYS A 185 1.82 1.49 15.93
CA LYS A 185 1.91 2.75 16.68
C LYS A 185 1.71 3.95 15.75
N ALA A 186 2.41 3.99 14.61
CA ALA A 186 2.29 5.03 13.61
C ALA A 186 0.86 5.14 13.09
N LEU A 187 0.22 4.02 12.73
CA LEU A 187 -1.18 3.97 12.31
C LEU A 187 -2.13 4.46 13.41
N SER A 188 -1.91 4.05 14.66
CA SER A 188 -2.73 4.51 15.80
C SER A 188 -2.59 6.03 16.02
N THR A 189 -1.38 6.56 15.92
CA THR A 189 -1.13 8.00 16.08
C THR A 189 -1.65 8.80 14.88
N VAL A 190 -1.52 8.28 13.66
CA VAL A 190 -2.11 8.87 12.45
C VAL A 190 -3.64 8.85 12.51
N SER A 191 -4.24 7.79 13.06
CA SER A 191 -5.69 7.73 13.28
C SER A 191 -6.17 8.80 14.28
N LYS A 192 -5.39 9.06 15.35
CA LYS A 192 -5.64 10.21 16.25
C LYS A 192 -5.42 11.57 15.57
N LEU A 193 -4.56 11.61 14.56
CA LEU A 193 -4.31 12.80 13.74
C LEU A 193 -5.46 13.09 12.77
N ASP A 194 -6.07 12.03 12.25
CA ASP A 194 -7.22 12.06 11.35
C ASP A 194 -8.50 12.52 12.06
N GLN A 195 -8.61 12.26 13.37
CA GLN A 195 -9.71 12.74 14.22
C GLN A 195 -9.78 14.28 14.36
N GLY A 196 -8.76 15.01 13.89
CA GLY A 196 -8.75 16.48 13.88
C GLY A 196 -8.69 17.13 15.28
N GLY A 197 -8.78 18.45 15.32
CA GLY A 197 -8.88 19.22 16.58
C GLY A 197 -7.59 19.27 17.43
N LEU A 198 -7.76 19.55 18.72
CA LEU A 198 -6.66 19.71 19.69
C LEU A 198 -5.87 18.41 19.90
N THR A 199 -6.53 17.26 19.80
CA THR A 199 -5.93 15.92 19.89
C THR A 199 -4.98 15.65 18.72
N ALA A 200 -5.34 16.06 17.51
CA ALA A 200 -4.47 15.93 16.34
C ALA A 200 -3.22 16.83 16.47
N LYS A 201 -3.37 18.05 16.97
CA LYS A 201 -2.24 18.97 17.18
C LYS A 201 -1.25 18.47 18.25
N ALA A 202 -1.75 17.79 19.28
CA ALA A 202 -0.90 17.14 20.29
C ALA A 202 -0.26 15.83 19.79
N ALA A 203 -0.93 15.11 18.89
CA ALA A 203 -0.43 13.86 18.30
C ALA A 203 0.56 14.08 17.15
N GLU A 204 0.59 15.25 16.53
CA GLU A 204 1.46 15.60 15.41
C GLU A 204 2.97 15.35 15.68
N PRO A 205 3.57 15.85 16.79
CA PRO A 205 4.98 15.58 17.07
C PRO A 205 5.27 14.09 17.30
N ALA A 206 4.35 13.36 17.95
CA ALA A 206 4.49 11.92 18.14
C ALA A 206 4.41 11.16 16.79
N ALA A 207 3.48 11.56 15.92
CA ALA A 207 3.34 10.99 14.58
C ALA A 207 4.63 11.22 13.77
N LYS A 208 5.15 12.45 13.77
CA LYS A 208 6.40 12.79 13.07
C LYS A 208 7.57 11.93 13.52
N THR A 209 7.75 11.75 14.82
CA THR A 209 8.81 10.90 15.38
C THR A 209 8.65 9.45 14.95
N GLN A 210 7.45 8.89 15.06
CA GLN A 210 7.20 7.48 14.69
C GLN A 210 7.37 7.25 13.17
N ILE A 211 6.85 8.16 12.35
CA ILE A 211 7.02 8.12 10.90
C ILE A 211 8.50 8.23 10.54
N SER A 212 9.25 9.13 11.19
CA SER A 212 10.69 9.28 10.95
C SER A 212 11.47 8.01 11.32
N SER A 213 11.14 7.37 12.44
CA SER A 213 11.74 6.09 12.84
C SER A 213 11.44 4.99 11.81
N LEU A 214 10.20 4.91 11.33
CA LEU A 214 9.83 3.98 10.27
C LEU A 214 10.57 4.31 8.97
N LEU A 215 10.73 5.58 8.65
CA LEU A 215 11.47 6.04 7.49
C LEU A 215 12.94 5.58 7.53
N ASN A 216 13.58 5.72 8.70
CA ASN A 216 14.95 5.28 8.92
C ASN A 216 15.07 3.75 8.83
N LEU A 217 14.10 3.01 9.36
CA LEU A 217 14.01 1.57 9.18
C LEU A 217 13.92 1.21 7.69
N VAL A 218 12.99 1.82 6.96
CA VAL A 218 12.83 1.60 5.53
C VAL A 218 14.14 1.93 4.79
N LYS A 219 14.80 3.05 5.11
CA LYS A 219 16.12 3.39 4.55
C LYS A 219 17.20 2.36 4.86
N GLY A 220 17.15 1.73 6.04
CA GLY A 220 18.10 0.69 6.44
C GLY A 220 17.86 -0.65 5.76
N VAL A 221 16.64 -0.92 5.31
CA VAL A 221 16.26 -2.15 4.58
C VAL A 221 16.58 -2.05 3.08
N LEU A 222 16.56 -0.85 2.49
CA LEU A 222 16.86 -0.58 1.08
C LEU A 222 18.36 -0.40 0.79
#